data_AF-A0A934E8B1-F1
#
_entry.id   AF-A0A934E8B1-F1
#
_cell.length_a   1.000
_cell.length_b   1.000
_cell.length_c   1.000
_cell.angle_alpha   90.00
_cell.angle_beta   90.00
_cell.angle_gamma   90.00
#
_symmetry.space_group_name_H-M   'P 1'
#
loop_
_entity.id
_entity.type
_entity.pdbx_description
1 polymer ?
#
loop_
_entity_poly.entity_id
_entity_poly.type
_entity_poly.pdbx_seq_one_letter_code
_entity_poly.pdbx_strand_id
1 'polypeptide(L)'
;MAWRPYERLIGGELEFKDGMAKGYAYFLTLGLVKFCLKQNYITSGKVKFEKSFEQVQENMKNLIEKEPVLEKRSGYMKGFGMIQKGELGDFTTGKDDNKYAGYFYFEWYSENNGRVVYEGTSEEVQILEPLIFNFSPDHRENQQDHMNNFLTKMCCSVTGQTGKPMAGIQVPTPNEN
;
A
#
# COMPACT_ATOMS: atom_id res chain seq x y z
N MET A 1 9.00 -10.38 1.54
CA MET A 1 8.90 -9.58 2.77
C MET A 1 8.24 -8.26 2.39
N ALA A 2 7.23 -7.79 3.13
CA ALA A 2 6.47 -6.58 2.79
C ALA A 2 6.55 -5.56 3.93
N TRP A 3 6.57 -4.28 3.57
CA TRP A 3 6.41 -3.20 4.54
C TRP A 3 4.96 -3.12 5.02
N ARG A 4 4.77 -2.92 6.31
CA ARG A 4 3.49 -2.90 7.04
C ARG A 4 3.50 -1.76 8.04
N PRO A 5 3.36 -0.50 7.59
CA PRO A 5 3.55 0.66 8.44
C PRO A 5 2.31 0.99 9.30
N TYR A 6 1.53 -0.02 9.72
CA TYR A 6 0.21 0.14 10.34
C TYR A 6 0.24 1.07 11.57
N GLU A 7 1.16 0.83 12.51
CA GLU A 7 1.26 1.61 13.75
C GLU A 7 1.79 3.03 13.52
N ARG A 8 2.27 3.33 12.30
CA ARG A 8 2.93 4.60 12.00
C ARG A 8 2.13 5.46 11.03
N LEU A 9 1.22 4.91 10.24
CA LEU A 9 0.36 5.71 9.37
C LEU A 9 -0.69 6.48 10.19
N ILE A 10 -0.80 7.78 9.95
CA ILE A 10 -1.79 8.68 10.58
C ILE A 10 -2.98 8.87 9.64
N GLY A 11 -2.70 9.18 8.38
CA GLY A 11 -3.72 9.51 7.39
C GLY A 11 -3.10 10.03 6.10
N GLY A 12 -3.92 10.42 5.14
CA GLY A 12 -3.49 10.83 3.82
C GLY A 12 -4.64 11.05 2.86
N GLU A 13 -4.29 11.30 1.62
CA GLU A 13 -5.22 11.54 0.53
C GLU A 13 -4.67 10.89 -0.75
N LEU A 14 -5.55 10.29 -1.55
CA LEU A 14 -5.24 9.76 -2.88
C LEU A 14 -6.28 10.24 -3.88
N GLU A 15 -5.80 10.77 -4.99
CA GLU A 15 -6.55 11.10 -6.19
C GLU A 15 -6.22 10.07 -7.28
N PHE A 16 -7.25 9.53 -7.89
CA PHE A 16 -7.17 8.60 -9.01
C PHE A 16 -7.56 9.34 -10.27
N LYS A 17 -6.63 9.45 -11.22
CA LYS A 17 -6.86 10.12 -12.50
C LYS A 17 -5.78 9.76 -13.51
N ASP A 18 -6.15 9.69 -14.79
CA ASP A 18 -5.22 9.51 -15.92
C ASP A 18 -4.28 8.29 -15.75
N GLY A 19 -4.82 7.17 -15.24
CA GLY A 19 -4.05 5.95 -14.98
C GLY A 19 -3.03 6.05 -13.84
N MET A 20 -3.25 7.00 -12.93
CA MET A 20 -2.38 7.24 -11.78
C MET A 20 -3.19 7.28 -10.49
N ALA A 21 -2.56 6.89 -9.38
CA ALA A 21 -2.96 7.20 -8.02
C ALA A 21 -1.88 8.11 -7.41
N LYS A 22 -2.23 9.37 -7.15
CA LYS A 22 -1.31 10.40 -6.64
C LYS A 22 -1.84 10.95 -5.33
N GLY A 23 -0.93 11.36 -4.45
CA GLY A 23 -1.33 11.98 -3.20
C GLY A 23 -0.24 11.90 -2.15
N TYR A 24 -0.63 11.77 -0.89
CA TYR A 24 0.30 11.71 0.22
C TYR A 24 -0.26 10.94 1.41
N ALA A 25 0.63 10.53 2.32
CA ALA A 25 0.26 10.10 3.66
C ALA A 25 1.23 10.67 4.69
N TYR A 26 0.73 10.93 5.88
CA TYR A 26 1.50 11.31 7.04
C TYR A 26 1.80 10.08 7.89
N PHE A 27 3.07 9.91 8.22
CA PHE A 27 3.54 8.86 9.11
C PHE A 27 4.13 9.47 10.38
N LEU A 28 3.84 8.87 11.53
CA LEU A 28 4.59 9.08 12.76
C LEU A 28 6.07 8.83 12.49
N THR A 29 6.91 9.71 13.05
CA THR A 29 8.39 9.71 12.98
C THR A 29 9.03 9.91 11.60
N LEU A 30 8.28 9.74 10.51
CA LEU A 30 8.78 9.94 9.15
C LEU A 30 8.23 11.22 8.50
N GLY A 31 7.01 11.66 8.84
CA GLY A 31 6.37 12.83 8.27
C GLY A 31 5.63 12.53 6.96
N LEU A 32 5.57 13.51 6.06
CA LEU A 32 4.82 13.43 4.80
C LEU A 32 5.57 12.56 3.77
N VAL A 33 4.89 11.54 3.28
CA VAL A 33 5.31 10.67 2.18
C VAL A 33 4.40 10.93 0.98
N LYS A 34 4.97 11.11 -0.21
CA LYS A 34 4.22 11.38 -1.46
C LYS A 34 4.05 10.12 -2.30
N PHE A 35 2.90 9.97 -2.94
CA PHE A 35 2.58 8.86 -3.84
C PHE A 35 2.48 9.33 -5.29
N CYS A 36 3.06 8.54 -6.19
CA CYS A 36 2.92 8.65 -7.64
C CYS A 36 2.94 7.24 -8.22
N LEU A 37 1.79 6.57 -8.16
CA LEU A 37 1.64 5.15 -8.48
C LEU A 37 0.87 4.99 -9.80
N LYS A 38 1.37 4.15 -10.70
CA LYS A 38 0.67 3.77 -11.93
C LYS A 38 -0.41 2.74 -11.64
N GLN A 39 -1.53 2.82 -12.34
CA GLN A 39 -2.64 1.88 -12.23
C GLN A 39 -3.58 1.99 -13.44
N ASN A 40 -4.41 0.99 -13.67
CA ASN A 40 -5.33 0.95 -14.81
C ASN A 40 -6.77 0.57 -14.43
N TYR A 41 -7.11 0.52 -13.14
CA TYR A 41 -8.35 -0.07 -12.66
C TYR A 41 -9.30 0.91 -11.97
N ILE A 42 -8.82 2.01 -11.40
CA ILE A 42 -9.64 3.11 -10.89
C ILE A 42 -9.48 4.28 -11.85
N THR A 43 -10.49 4.60 -12.65
CA THR A 43 -10.37 5.65 -13.69
C THR A 43 -10.41 7.05 -13.11
N SER A 44 -11.26 7.26 -12.10
CA SER A 44 -11.42 8.53 -11.41
C SER A 44 -11.84 8.33 -9.98
N GLY A 45 -11.53 9.31 -9.13
CA GLY A 45 -12.09 9.43 -7.80
C GLY A 45 -11.05 9.94 -6.82
N LYS A 46 -11.49 10.17 -5.58
CA LYS A 46 -10.65 10.79 -4.57
C LYS A 46 -11.03 10.31 -3.19
N VAL A 47 -10.04 9.89 -2.41
CA VAL A 47 -10.23 9.47 -1.03
C VAL A 47 -9.34 10.25 -0.09
N LYS A 48 -9.85 10.50 1.10
CA LYS A 48 -9.06 10.82 2.29
C LYS A 48 -9.10 9.60 3.20
N PHE A 49 -8.02 9.30 3.90
CA PHE A 49 -8.03 8.31 4.97
C PHE A 49 -7.34 8.88 6.20
N GLU A 50 -7.87 8.65 7.39
CA GLU A 50 -7.37 9.25 8.62
C GLU A 50 -7.78 8.38 9.80
N LYS A 51 -6.81 8.06 10.66
CA LYS A 51 -7.07 7.43 11.95
C LYS A 51 -7.69 8.42 12.91
N SER A 52 -8.52 7.91 13.82
CA SER A 52 -9.03 8.71 14.93
C SER A 52 -7.88 9.18 15.82
N PHE A 53 -8.11 10.28 16.55
CA PHE A 53 -7.12 10.80 17.49
C PHE A 53 -6.74 9.75 18.54
N GLU A 54 -7.71 8.99 19.04
CA GLU A 54 -7.52 7.93 20.03
C GLU A 54 -6.64 6.79 19.46
N GLN A 55 -6.89 6.37 18.22
CA GLN A 55 -6.04 5.37 17.54
C GLN A 55 -4.61 5.88 17.38
N VAL A 56 -4.41 7.15 17.03
CA VAL A 56 -3.07 7.75 16.90
C VAL A 56 -2.37 7.81 18.26
N GLN A 57 -3.08 8.19 19.34
CA GLN A 57 -2.54 8.21 20.70
C GLN A 57 -2.12 6.81 21.16
N GLU A 58 -2.97 5.80 20.94
CA GLU A 58 -2.67 4.42 21.29
C GLU A 58 -1.46 3.90 20.52
N ASN A 59 -1.42 4.13 19.20
CA ASN A 59 -0.26 3.79 18.37
C ASN A 59 1.02 4.46 18.88
N MET A 60 0.95 5.74 19.24
CA MET A 60 2.10 6.48 19.77
C MET A 60 2.57 5.90 21.12
N LYS A 61 1.64 5.55 22.02
CA LYS A 61 1.98 4.90 23.29
C LYS A 61 2.66 3.56 23.06
N ASN A 62 2.09 2.72 22.19
CA ASN A 62 2.65 1.40 21.84
C ASN A 62 4.05 1.54 21.23
N LEU A 63 4.28 2.54 20.36
CA LEU A 63 5.59 2.83 19.80
C LEU A 63 6.60 3.29 20.86
N ILE A 64 6.18 4.11 21.82
CA ILE A 64 7.04 4.55 22.93
C ILE A 64 7.46 3.36 23.79
N GLU A 65 6.54 2.43 24.06
CA GLU A 65 6.81 1.22 24.86
C GLU A 65 7.77 0.26 24.12
N LYS A 66 7.56 0.04 22.82
CA LYS A 66 8.41 -0.84 22.00
C LYS A 66 9.78 -0.23 21.68
N GLU A 67 9.83 1.08 21.45
CA GLU A 67 11.01 1.83 21.03
C GLU A 67 11.25 3.01 21.99
N PRO A 68 11.68 2.74 23.25
CA PRO A 68 11.77 3.77 24.29
C PRO A 68 12.82 4.84 23.97
N VAL A 69 13.90 4.46 23.28
CA VAL A 69 14.98 5.37 22.86
C VAL A 69 14.54 6.17 21.63
N LEU A 70 14.50 7.50 21.78
CA LEU A 70 13.96 8.41 20.76
C LEU A 70 14.67 8.29 19.41
N GLU A 71 16.00 8.12 19.40
CA GLU A 71 16.77 7.97 18.15
C GLU A 71 16.48 6.65 17.42
N LYS A 72 15.89 5.67 18.11
CA LYS A 72 15.54 4.35 17.55
C LYS A 72 14.08 4.26 17.12
N ARG A 73 13.25 5.30 17.35
CA ARG A 73 11.81 5.31 17.00
C ARG A 73 11.51 5.33 15.50
N SER A 74 12.53 5.58 14.69
CA SER A 74 12.49 5.40 13.23
C SER A 74 12.85 3.98 12.80
N GLY A 75 13.21 3.08 13.73
CA GLY A 75 13.93 1.84 13.46
C GLY A 75 13.29 0.95 12.41
N TYR A 76 11.99 0.68 12.52
CA TYR A 76 11.26 -0.06 11.49
C TYR A 76 11.26 0.70 10.16
N MET A 77 10.89 1.99 10.17
CA MET A 77 10.79 2.87 8.99
C MET A 77 12.15 3.34 8.44
N LYS A 78 13.26 2.84 8.96
CA LYS A 78 14.59 3.24 8.53
C LYS A 78 14.82 2.78 7.08
N GLY A 79 15.05 3.74 6.19
CA GLY A 79 15.19 3.48 4.75
C GLY A 79 13.86 3.48 3.99
N PHE A 80 12.74 3.78 4.65
CA PHE A 80 11.49 4.01 3.95
C PHE A 80 11.55 5.30 3.12
N GLY A 81 11.18 5.23 1.85
CA GLY A 81 11.27 6.35 0.93
C GLY A 81 10.22 7.43 1.19
N MET A 82 10.62 8.71 1.13
CA MET A 82 9.70 9.85 1.25
C MET A 82 8.85 10.06 -0.01
N ILE A 83 9.23 9.43 -1.13
CA ILE A 83 8.51 9.46 -2.40
C ILE A 83 8.33 8.01 -2.85
N GLN A 84 7.08 7.60 -2.96
CA GLN A 84 6.64 6.29 -3.39
C GLN A 84 6.25 6.36 -4.87
N LYS A 85 7.18 5.96 -5.74
CA LYS A 85 6.92 5.70 -7.15
C LYS A 85 6.75 4.21 -7.37
N GLY A 86 5.92 3.83 -8.33
CA GLY A 86 5.73 2.43 -8.70
C GLY A 86 4.32 2.15 -9.20
N GLU A 87 3.74 1.05 -8.75
CA GLU A 87 2.43 0.56 -9.18
C GLU A 87 1.48 0.43 -7.98
N LEU A 88 0.23 0.82 -8.16
CA LEU A 88 -0.82 0.54 -7.19
C LEU A 88 -1.11 -0.97 -7.24
N GLY A 89 -1.08 -1.62 -6.08
CA GLY A 89 -1.54 -3.00 -5.93
C GLY A 89 -3.03 -2.99 -5.63
N ASP A 90 -3.46 -3.82 -4.70
CA ASP A 90 -4.88 -3.87 -4.37
C ASP A 90 -5.33 -2.68 -3.52
N PHE A 91 -6.56 -2.24 -3.79
CA PHE A 91 -7.18 -1.12 -3.07
C PHE A 91 -8.67 -1.41 -2.87
N THR A 92 -9.14 -1.27 -1.63
CA THR A 92 -10.56 -1.19 -1.28
C THR A 92 -10.71 -0.27 -0.10
N THR A 93 -11.73 0.57 -0.11
CA THR A 93 -12.07 1.41 1.04
C THR A 93 -12.88 0.65 2.09
N GLY A 94 -13.40 -0.52 1.73
CA GLY A 94 -14.37 -1.27 2.53
C GLY A 94 -15.81 -0.78 2.39
N LYS A 95 -16.02 0.31 1.64
CA LYS A 95 -17.31 0.98 1.46
C LYS A 95 -17.56 1.52 0.05
N ASP A 96 -16.67 1.27 -0.89
CA ASP A 96 -16.87 1.53 -2.31
C ASP A 96 -17.66 0.40 -2.98
N ASP A 97 -18.19 0.69 -4.17
CA ASP A 97 -19.04 -0.24 -4.93
C ASP A 97 -18.27 -1.45 -5.46
N ASN A 98 -16.93 -1.39 -5.49
CA ASN A 98 -16.05 -2.48 -5.92
C ASN A 98 -15.31 -3.12 -4.74
N LYS A 99 -15.82 -2.97 -3.51
CA LYS A 99 -15.22 -3.56 -2.32
C LYS A 99 -15.20 -5.09 -2.40
N TYR A 100 -14.12 -5.67 -1.90
CA TYR A 100 -13.91 -7.12 -1.76
C TYR A 100 -13.65 -7.55 -0.33
N ALA A 101 -13.47 -6.57 0.55
CA ALA A 101 -13.29 -6.76 1.96
C ALA A 101 -14.09 -5.67 2.67
N GLY A 102 -14.53 -5.96 3.90
CA GLY A 102 -15.27 -5.00 4.74
C GLY A 102 -14.39 -3.96 5.43
N TYR A 103 -13.13 -3.79 5.01
CA TYR A 103 -12.15 -2.94 5.66
C TYR A 103 -11.29 -2.20 4.63
N PHE A 104 -10.52 -1.20 5.07
CA PHE A 104 -9.66 -0.43 4.20
C PHE A 104 -8.36 -1.21 3.93
N TYR A 105 -8.10 -1.51 2.66
CA TYR A 105 -6.86 -2.14 2.21
C TYR A 105 -6.22 -1.24 1.15
N PHE A 106 -4.94 -0.93 1.34
CA PHE A 106 -4.13 -0.18 0.39
C PHE A 106 -2.76 -0.84 0.26
N GLU A 107 -2.52 -1.43 -0.90
CA GLU A 107 -1.25 -2.02 -1.27
C GLU A 107 -0.62 -1.28 -2.45
N TRP A 108 0.70 -1.19 -2.43
CA TRP A 108 1.45 -0.71 -3.58
C TRP A 108 2.82 -1.39 -3.68
N TYR A 109 3.34 -1.39 -4.90
CA TYR A 109 4.65 -1.89 -5.26
C TYR A 109 5.56 -0.70 -5.53
N SER A 110 6.32 -0.32 -4.51
CA SER A 110 7.28 0.78 -4.55
C SER A 110 8.57 0.35 -5.25
N GLU A 111 9.11 1.21 -6.11
CA GLU A 111 10.43 1.04 -6.73
C GLU A 111 11.55 0.95 -5.67
N ASN A 112 11.43 1.71 -4.57
CA ASN A 112 12.46 1.81 -3.54
C ASN A 112 12.21 0.91 -2.33
N ASN A 113 10.94 0.61 -2.03
CA ASN A 113 10.57 -0.14 -0.83
C ASN A 113 9.98 -1.53 -1.13
N GLY A 114 9.80 -1.91 -2.40
CA GLY A 114 9.13 -3.15 -2.77
C GLY A 114 7.64 -3.10 -2.40
N ARG A 115 7.08 -4.25 -2.00
CA ARG A 115 5.67 -4.35 -1.62
C ARG A 115 5.41 -3.68 -0.26
N VAL A 116 4.41 -2.81 -0.21
CA VAL A 116 3.92 -2.17 1.01
C VAL A 116 2.42 -2.41 1.12
N VAL A 117 1.95 -2.71 2.32
CA VAL A 117 0.56 -3.04 2.63
C VAL A 117 0.10 -2.24 3.83
N TYR A 118 -1.06 -1.60 3.71
CA TYR A 118 -1.80 -0.97 4.79
C TYR A 118 -3.20 -1.58 4.89
N GLU A 119 -3.57 -1.96 6.11
CA GLU A 119 -4.85 -2.55 6.48
C GLU A 119 -5.37 -1.69 7.63
N GLY A 120 -6.47 -0.99 7.37
CA GLY A 120 -7.16 -0.13 8.31
C GLY A 120 -8.64 -0.47 8.34
N THR A 121 -9.40 0.26 9.12
CA THR A 121 -10.86 0.11 9.17
C THR A 121 -11.53 0.87 8.04
N SER A 122 -12.73 0.45 7.64
CA SER A 122 -13.53 1.21 6.66
C SER A 122 -13.78 2.63 7.16
N GLU A 123 -14.02 2.82 8.46
CA GLU A 123 -14.34 4.12 9.06
C GLU A 123 -13.23 5.17 8.92
N GLU A 124 -11.98 4.73 8.78
CA GLU A 124 -10.85 5.64 8.52
C GLU A 124 -10.95 6.35 7.17
N VAL A 125 -11.69 5.81 6.20
CA VAL A 125 -11.71 6.34 4.83
C VAL A 125 -12.89 7.28 4.62
N GLN A 126 -12.71 8.33 3.83
CA GLN A 126 -13.78 9.15 3.29
C GLN A 126 -13.61 9.21 1.78
N ILE A 127 -14.66 8.81 1.05
CA ILE A 127 -14.71 8.99 -0.41
C ILE A 127 -15.14 10.43 -0.65
N LEU A 128 -14.19 11.27 -1.08
CA LEU A 128 -14.43 12.68 -1.39
C LEU A 128 -15.03 12.85 -2.79
N GLU A 129 -14.58 12.00 -3.72
CA GLU A 129 -15.13 11.88 -5.07
C GLU A 129 -15.35 10.40 -5.39
N PRO A 130 -16.48 10.00 -5.98
CA PRO A 130 -16.80 8.60 -6.26
C PRO A 130 -15.68 7.87 -7.00
N LEU A 131 -15.37 6.64 -6.56
CA LEU A 131 -14.42 5.78 -7.24
C LEU A 131 -15.10 5.10 -8.43
N ILE A 132 -14.62 5.39 -9.64
CA ILE A 132 -15.08 4.75 -10.87
C ILE A 132 -14.05 3.70 -11.26
N PHE A 133 -14.52 2.48 -11.52
CA PHE A 133 -13.67 1.33 -11.82
C PHE A 133 -13.79 0.94 -13.30
N ASN A 134 -12.69 0.50 -13.90
CA ASN A 134 -12.65 0.02 -15.28
C ASN A 134 -13.23 -1.39 -15.46
N PHE A 135 -13.43 -2.12 -14.36
CA PHE A 135 -13.83 -3.53 -14.37
C PHE A 135 -14.88 -3.79 -13.29
N SER A 136 -15.69 -4.83 -13.48
CA SER A 136 -16.62 -5.29 -12.45
C SER A 136 -15.86 -5.88 -11.25
N PRO A 137 -16.49 -5.97 -10.07
CA PRO A 137 -15.88 -6.54 -8.87
C PRO A 137 -15.33 -7.96 -9.04
N ASP A 138 -15.88 -8.70 -10.00
CA ASP A 138 -15.55 -10.09 -10.29
C ASP A 138 -14.22 -10.25 -11.06
N HIS A 139 -13.57 -9.16 -11.49
CA HIS A 139 -12.30 -9.21 -12.24
C HIS A 139 -11.08 -9.64 -11.40
N ARG A 140 -11.25 -9.87 -10.10
CA ARG A 140 -10.18 -10.12 -9.12
C ARG A 140 -9.46 -11.45 -9.25
N GLU A 141 -10.05 -12.41 -9.96
CA GLU A 141 -9.35 -13.64 -10.35
C GLU A 141 -8.03 -13.37 -11.11
N ASN A 142 -7.87 -12.17 -11.70
CA ASN A 142 -6.66 -11.77 -12.43
C ASN A 142 -5.57 -11.06 -11.59
N GLN A 143 -5.72 -10.88 -10.28
CA GLN A 143 -4.68 -10.27 -9.42
C GLN A 143 -3.38 -11.09 -9.37
N GLN A 144 -3.48 -12.40 -9.61
CA GLN A 144 -2.33 -13.30 -9.77
C GLN A 144 -1.34 -12.78 -10.82
N ASP A 145 -1.85 -12.18 -11.91
CA ASP A 145 -1.02 -11.68 -13.01
C ASP A 145 -0.21 -10.44 -12.61
N HIS A 146 -0.76 -9.57 -11.76
CA HIS A 146 -0.02 -8.40 -11.25
C HIS A 146 1.13 -8.84 -10.33
N MET A 147 0.88 -9.78 -9.42
CA MET A 147 1.91 -10.37 -8.55
C MET A 147 3.00 -11.06 -9.38
N ASN A 148 2.61 -11.85 -10.38
CA ASN A 148 3.53 -12.55 -11.28
C ASN A 148 4.41 -11.56 -12.05
N ASN A 149 3.82 -10.47 -12.57
CA ASN A 149 4.55 -9.45 -13.31
C ASN A 149 5.55 -8.69 -12.42
N PHE A 150 5.17 -8.32 -11.19
CA PHE A 150 6.07 -7.67 -10.25
C PHE A 150 7.26 -8.56 -9.88
N LEU A 151 6.98 -9.82 -9.51
CA LEU A 151 8.01 -10.80 -9.16
C LEU A 151 8.97 -11.04 -10.34
N THR A 152 8.44 -11.14 -11.56
CA THR A 152 9.24 -11.29 -12.77
C THR A 152 10.18 -10.11 -12.98
N LYS A 153 9.68 -8.86 -12.87
CA LYS A 153 10.50 -7.65 -12.99
C LYS A 153 11.63 -7.61 -11.95
N MET A 154 11.35 -7.96 -10.69
CA MET A 154 12.39 -8.07 -9.66
C MET A 154 13.45 -9.14 -10.01
N CYS A 155 13.02 -10.33 -10.44
CA CYS A 155 13.93 -11.41 -10.81
C CYS A 155 14.84 -11.01 -11.97
N CYS A 156 14.29 -10.34 -12.99
CA CYS A 156 15.07 -9.81 -14.11
C CYS A 156 16.10 -8.78 -13.65
N SER A 157 15.72 -7.85 -12.77
CA SER A 157 16.63 -6.85 -12.22
C SER A 157 17.81 -7.49 -11.46
N VAL A 158 17.52 -8.44 -10.57
CA VAL A 158 18.55 -9.16 -9.80
C VAL A 158 19.44 -10.00 -10.71
N THR A 159 18.87 -10.70 -11.69
CA THR A 159 19.63 -11.49 -12.67
C THR A 159 20.55 -10.58 -13.50
N GLY A 160 20.05 -9.43 -13.94
CA GLY A 160 20.84 -8.44 -14.68
C GLY A 160 22.01 -7.87 -13.86
N GLN A 161 21.84 -7.71 -12.54
CA GLN A 161 22.90 -7.23 -11.65
C GLN A 161 23.93 -8.31 -11.28
N THR A 162 23.48 -9.56 -11.13
CA THR A 162 24.31 -10.66 -10.60
C THR A 162 24.90 -11.57 -11.67
N GLY A 163 24.38 -11.51 -12.90
CA GLY A 163 24.73 -12.42 -13.99
C GLY A 163 24.28 -13.87 -13.74
N LYS A 164 23.50 -14.13 -12.69
CA LYS A 164 23.02 -15.47 -12.32
C LYS A 164 21.49 -15.49 -12.31
N PRO A 165 20.83 -16.43 -12.99
CA PRO A 165 19.38 -16.53 -12.95
C PRO A 165 18.90 -16.85 -11.53
N MET A 166 17.88 -16.12 -11.06
CA MET A 166 17.18 -16.46 -9.82
C MET A 166 16.43 -17.79 -9.99
N ALA A 167 16.75 -18.80 -9.17
CA ALA A 167 16.04 -20.07 -9.19
C ALA A 167 14.79 -20.03 -8.30
N GLY A 168 13.62 -20.28 -8.90
CA GLY A 168 12.40 -20.76 -8.25
C GLY A 168 11.74 -19.85 -7.21
N ILE A 169 10.84 -18.96 -7.64
CA ILE A 169 9.78 -18.45 -6.76
C ILE A 169 8.51 -19.21 -7.10
N GLN A 170 8.17 -20.23 -6.31
CA GLN A 170 6.82 -20.80 -6.34
C GLN A 170 5.90 -19.84 -5.58
N VAL A 171 4.99 -19.20 -6.30
CA VAL A 171 3.90 -18.43 -5.70
C VAL A 171 2.85 -19.47 -5.25
N PRO A 172 2.54 -19.58 -3.95
CA PRO A 172 1.50 -20.50 -3.52
C PRO A 172 0.16 -20.04 -4.11
N THR A 173 -0.54 -20.96 -4.79
CA THR A 173 -1.95 -20.78 -5.15
C THR A 173 -2.78 -20.74 -3.87
N PRO A 174 -3.69 -19.78 -3.68
CA PRO A 174 -4.66 -19.85 -2.59
C PRO A 174 -5.47 -21.14 -2.74
N ASN A 175 -5.60 -21.92 -1.67
CA ASN A 175 -6.55 -23.02 -1.67
C ASN A 175 -7.96 -22.41 -1.70
N GLU A 176 -8.76 -22.79 -2.68
CA GLU A 176 -10.21 -22.60 -2.67
C GLU A 176 -10.77 -23.40 -1.49
N ASN A 177 -11.18 -22.71 -0.43
CA ASN A 177 -11.98 -23.23 0.68
C ASN A 177 -13.16 -22.30 0.91
#